data_AF-A0A1N7SXI1-F1
#
_entry.id   AF-A0A1N7SXI1-F1
#
_cell.length_a   1.000
_cell.length_b   1.000
_cell.length_c   1.000
_cell.angle_alpha   90.00
_cell.angle_beta   90.00
_cell.angle_gamma   90.00
#
_symmetry.space_group_name_H-M   'P 1'
#
loop_
_entity.id
_entity.type
_entity.pdbx_description
1 polymer ?
#
loop_
_entity_poly.entity_id
_entity_poly.type
_entity_poly.pdbx_seq_one_letter_code
_entity_poly.pdbx_strand_id
1 'polypeptide(L)'
;MTTIDRELNIRPLDVDYSWLEKMISALYGGTSSRWAVLCVCFQDDPDTLPSLEPRQKLFTSEGGGTMNMPEFFSDMSHGRLDLDRSKVFGWYRLSQPRSAYVGNVYPQPDGKLNRNGLLDAARALASADMAASGTFDGVVVSAYGSTDLCGWLGGMAALCDDDSLQPSLLGQEMGHGYGLDHARLEGSFTDYRDPWDVMSTAAFPDREAPDENYVNIGPGLNAWCMRSRGWLDESRVWSGPYGGFDSTVTLRPLHHRSLPGYLAAEIGQYLVEFRVRERWDAAIPRAAVLVHRFEGNHSYLMPAVSGSEDLVKGDRFESGRSDALLRPYVSASVLDIDEGNRSATLQLSWRPAQPPKDYDVVGRLFGGVAVDGNGGLIVNGVYHPVPPRGPEKVLLSAFAQYLSTDVTSAVAAGTQLKRGLIREVVRQALTLHASLEDVSESPPNFR
;
A
#
# COMPACT_ATOMS: atom_id res chain seq x y z
N MET A 1 -31.62 -32.47 -45.87
CA MET A 1 -30.50 -31.64 -46.36
C MET A 1 -30.86 -30.19 -46.06
N THR A 2 -30.62 -29.75 -44.82
CA THR A 2 -30.57 -28.34 -44.41
C THR A 2 -30.02 -28.28 -43.00
N THR A 3 -28.81 -27.76 -42.90
CA THR A 3 -28.02 -27.47 -41.70
C THR A 3 -28.68 -26.35 -40.91
N ILE A 4 -28.82 -26.48 -39.60
CA ILE A 4 -29.09 -25.36 -38.70
C ILE A 4 -27.80 -25.15 -37.90
N ASP A 5 -26.98 -24.23 -38.38
CA ASP A 5 -25.93 -23.59 -37.60
C ASP A 5 -26.59 -22.73 -36.52
N ARG A 6 -26.37 -23.08 -35.24
CA ARG A 6 -26.57 -22.17 -34.12
C ARG A 6 -25.23 -21.47 -33.88
N GLU A 7 -25.09 -20.27 -34.44
CA GLU A 7 -24.06 -19.33 -34.04
C GLU A 7 -24.25 -18.95 -32.57
N LEU A 8 -23.26 -19.30 -31.74
CA LEU A 8 -23.09 -18.79 -30.39
C LEU A 8 -22.64 -17.32 -30.50
N ASN A 9 -23.59 -16.42 -30.34
CA ASN A 9 -23.37 -14.98 -30.32
C ASN A 9 -22.84 -14.55 -28.94
N ILE A 10 -21.56 -14.82 -28.67
CA ILE A 10 -20.85 -14.32 -27.48
C ILE A 10 -20.40 -12.89 -27.79
N ARG A 11 -21.02 -11.89 -27.14
CA ARG A 11 -20.65 -10.48 -27.32
C ARG A 11 -19.28 -10.21 -26.65
N PRO A 12 -18.34 -9.48 -27.28
CA PRO A 12 -16.99 -9.25 -26.74
C PRO A 12 -16.86 -8.29 -25.53
N LEU A 13 -17.87 -8.17 -24.65
CA LEU A 13 -17.92 -7.07 -23.67
C LEU A 13 -17.66 -7.42 -22.20
N ASP A 14 -17.36 -8.68 -21.85
CA ASP A 14 -17.07 -9.07 -20.46
C ASP A 14 -15.63 -9.57 -20.26
N VAL A 15 -14.65 -8.96 -20.95
CA VAL A 15 -13.23 -9.22 -20.67
C VAL A 15 -12.73 -8.14 -19.71
N ASP A 16 -12.39 -8.54 -18.49
CA ASP A 16 -11.72 -7.67 -17.52
C ASP A 16 -10.30 -7.31 -18.04
N TYR A 17 -10.14 -6.06 -18.46
CA TYR A 17 -8.87 -5.49 -18.93
C TYR A 17 -8.04 -4.85 -17.81
N SER A 18 -8.40 -5.01 -16.53
CA SER A 18 -7.67 -4.42 -15.40
C SER A 18 -6.20 -4.86 -15.35
N TRP A 19 -5.88 -6.06 -15.86
CA TRP A 19 -4.51 -6.53 -16.00
C TRP A 19 -3.73 -5.76 -17.08
N LEU A 20 -4.39 -5.34 -18.17
CA LEU A 20 -3.79 -4.58 -19.25
C LEU A 20 -3.56 -3.13 -18.82
N GLU A 21 -4.48 -2.54 -18.05
CA GLU A 21 -4.27 -1.22 -17.41
C GLU A 21 -3.12 -1.24 -16.42
N LYS A 22 -2.99 -2.28 -15.60
CA LYS A 22 -1.82 -2.48 -14.72
C LYS A 22 -0.53 -2.62 -15.52
N MET A 23 -0.58 -3.31 -16.67
CA MET A 23 0.59 -3.49 -17.54
C MET A 23 0.96 -2.19 -18.28
N ILE A 24 -0.02 -1.42 -18.75
CA ILE A 24 0.18 -0.12 -19.39
C ILE A 24 0.66 0.92 -18.36
N SER A 25 0.11 0.95 -17.15
CA SER A 25 0.59 1.82 -16.07
C SER A 25 2.01 1.45 -15.62
N ALA A 26 2.36 0.16 -15.62
CA ALA A 26 3.73 -0.29 -15.41
C ALA A 26 4.69 0.09 -16.57
N LEU A 27 4.17 0.29 -17.79
CA LEU A 27 4.96 0.58 -19.00
C LEU A 27 5.04 2.08 -19.35
N TYR A 28 4.06 2.90 -18.94
CA TYR A 28 3.87 4.28 -19.43
C TYR A 28 3.83 5.38 -18.36
N GLY A 29 4.05 5.04 -17.08
CA GLY A 29 3.96 6.00 -15.98
C GLY A 29 2.74 5.71 -15.10
N GLY A 30 2.79 6.20 -13.85
CA GLY A 30 1.85 5.88 -12.78
C GLY A 30 0.37 5.92 -13.15
N THR A 31 -0.45 5.26 -12.34
CA THR A 31 -1.90 5.34 -12.45
C THR A 31 -2.31 6.80 -12.19
N SER A 32 -3.07 7.37 -13.11
CA SER A 32 -3.54 8.74 -12.94
C SER A 32 -4.45 8.81 -11.72
N SER A 33 -4.22 9.82 -10.89
CA SER A 33 -5.00 10.12 -9.70
C SER A 33 -5.29 11.61 -9.66
N ARG A 34 -6.41 12.00 -10.27
CA ARG A 34 -6.77 13.39 -10.49
C ARG A 34 -7.58 13.92 -9.33
N TRP A 35 -7.12 15.01 -8.75
CA TRP A 35 -7.84 15.72 -7.70
C TRP A 35 -8.51 16.99 -8.24
N ALA A 36 -9.79 17.15 -7.96
CA ALA A 36 -10.50 18.42 -8.12
C ALA A 36 -10.37 19.23 -6.83
N VAL A 37 -9.68 20.36 -6.88
CA VAL A 37 -9.52 21.26 -5.74
C VAL A 37 -10.56 22.38 -5.85
N LEU A 38 -11.57 22.33 -4.98
CA LEU A 38 -12.71 23.24 -4.98
C LEU A 38 -12.44 24.35 -3.98
N CYS A 39 -12.14 25.55 -4.47
CA CYS A 39 -11.97 26.70 -3.59
C CYS A 39 -13.34 27.23 -3.20
N VAL A 40 -13.62 27.35 -1.90
CA VAL A 40 -14.94 27.78 -1.42
C VAL A 40 -14.84 28.93 -0.44
N CYS A 41 -15.79 29.84 -0.51
CA CYS A 41 -15.99 30.87 0.50
C CYS A 41 -17.43 30.78 1.03
N PHE A 42 -17.65 31.26 2.24
CA PHE A 42 -18.96 31.27 2.88
C PHE A 42 -19.75 32.52 2.49
N GLN A 43 -21.06 32.52 2.76
CA GLN A 43 -21.92 33.66 2.43
C GLN A 43 -21.44 34.97 3.08
N ASP A 44 -20.89 34.87 4.28
CA ASP A 44 -20.44 35.99 5.14
C ASP A 44 -18.97 36.37 4.95
N ASP A 45 -18.23 35.69 4.08
CA ASP A 45 -16.86 36.06 3.72
C ASP A 45 -16.84 37.29 2.78
N PRO A 46 -15.73 38.06 2.71
CA PRO A 46 -15.62 39.23 1.84
C PRO A 46 -15.89 38.92 0.36
N ASP A 47 -16.42 39.90 -0.38
CA ASP A 47 -16.66 39.77 -1.83
C ASP A 47 -15.35 39.65 -2.62
N THR A 48 -14.31 40.36 -2.19
CA THR A 48 -12.98 40.30 -2.80
C THR A 48 -12.17 39.18 -2.17
N LEU A 49 -11.86 38.16 -2.95
CA LEU A 49 -11.10 36.98 -2.53
C LEU A 49 -9.68 37.00 -3.13
N PRO A 50 -8.71 36.31 -2.49
CA PRO A 50 -7.35 36.27 -2.99
C PRO A 50 -7.23 35.50 -4.31
N SER A 51 -6.10 35.68 -4.99
CA SER A 51 -5.74 34.90 -6.18
C SER A 51 -5.74 33.40 -5.89
N LEU A 52 -6.10 32.59 -6.88
CA LEU A 52 -6.00 31.13 -6.81
C LEU A 52 -4.58 30.61 -7.06
N GLU A 53 -3.67 31.48 -7.51
CA GLU A 53 -2.30 31.11 -7.89
C GLU A 53 -1.56 30.28 -6.83
N PRO A 54 -1.60 30.59 -5.51
CA PRO A 54 -0.94 29.76 -4.52
C PRO A 54 -1.47 28.32 -4.48
N ARG A 55 -2.79 28.14 -4.65
CA ARG A 55 -3.44 26.82 -4.69
C ARG A 55 -3.12 26.10 -5.99
N GLN A 56 -3.05 26.82 -7.12
CA GLN A 56 -2.65 26.24 -8.40
C GLN A 56 -1.22 25.69 -8.33
N LYS A 57 -0.27 26.44 -7.78
CA LYS A 57 1.11 25.97 -7.57
C LYS A 57 1.16 24.76 -6.63
N LEU A 58 0.43 24.81 -5.52
CA LEU A 58 0.43 23.74 -4.52
C LEU A 58 -0.16 22.43 -5.03
N PHE A 59 -1.29 22.47 -5.78
CA PHE A 59 -2.06 21.27 -6.11
C PHE A 59 -1.91 20.76 -7.55
N THR A 60 -1.18 21.47 -8.41
CA THR A 60 -1.08 21.13 -9.84
C THR A 60 0.35 21.19 -10.35
N SER A 61 0.58 20.72 -11.57
CA SER A 61 1.89 20.80 -12.23
C SER A 61 2.44 22.23 -12.39
N GLU A 62 1.60 23.27 -12.21
CA GLU A 62 2.04 24.68 -12.25
C GLU A 62 3.12 25.00 -11.19
N GLY A 63 3.14 24.28 -10.07
CA GLY A 63 4.18 24.42 -9.04
C GLY A 63 5.26 23.34 -9.10
N GLY A 64 5.46 22.65 -10.23
CA GLY A 64 6.53 21.67 -10.36
C GLY A 64 7.90 22.25 -9.96
N GLY A 65 8.70 21.47 -9.27
CA GLY A 65 10.01 21.82 -8.73
C GLY A 65 9.99 22.51 -7.35
N THR A 66 8.82 22.64 -6.71
CA THR A 66 8.68 23.44 -5.47
C THR A 66 8.37 22.63 -4.21
N MET A 67 8.39 21.29 -4.26
CA MET A 67 7.90 20.41 -3.18
C MET A 67 6.37 20.48 -3.02
N ASN A 68 5.63 20.55 -4.13
CA ASN A 68 4.17 20.65 -4.13
C ASN A 68 3.47 19.28 -3.98
N MET A 69 2.13 19.23 -3.99
CA MET A 69 1.38 18.00 -3.77
C MET A 69 1.57 16.94 -4.88
N PRO A 70 1.58 17.28 -6.18
CA PRO A 70 1.99 16.35 -7.22
C PRO A 70 3.37 15.71 -6.98
N GLU A 71 4.37 16.49 -6.58
CA GLU A 71 5.70 15.97 -6.25
C GLU A 71 5.69 15.09 -5.01
N PHE A 72 4.96 15.49 -3.96
CA PHE A 72 4.79 14.70 -2.75
C PHE A 72 4.27 13.30 -3.09
N PHE A 73 3.15 13.21 -3.81
CA PHE A 73 2.58 11.92 -4.17
C PHE A 73 3.39 11.17 -5.22
N SER A 74 4.13 11.85 -6.10
CA SER A 74 5.07 11.18 -7.00
C SER A 74 6.20 10.49 -6.21
N ASP A 75 6.79 11.20 -5.24
CA ASP A 75 7.86 10.66 -4.40
C ASP A 75 7.34 9.55 -3.47
N MET A 76 6.22 9.77 -2.78
CA MET A 76 5.63 8.78 -1.87
C MET A 76 4.98 7.59 -2.58
N SER A 77 4.58 7.72 -3.85
CA SER A 77 4.02 6.61 -4.62
C SER A 77 5.05 5.77 -5.37
N HIS A 78 6.33 6.15 -5.27
CA HIS A 78 7.36 5.77 -6.21
C HIS A 78 6.91 5.91 -7.67
N GLY A 79 6.29 7.04 -8.01
CA GLY A 79 5.84 7.39 -9.35
C GLY A 79 4.72 6.51 -9.87
N ARG A 80 4.05 5.76 -8.99
CA ARG A 80 2.85 5.00 -9.32
C ARG A 80 1.59 5.83 -9.30
N LEU A 81 1.62 7.03 -8.74
CA LEU A 81 0.56 8.00 -8.86
C LEU A 81 1.02 9.16 -9.73
N ASP A 82 0.14 9.57 -10.64
CA ASP A 82 0.28 10.77 -11.46
C ASP A 82 -0.86 11.75 -11.15
N LEU A 83 -0.51 12.85 -10.51
CA LEU A 83 -1.43 13.93 -10.11
C LEU A 83 -1.39 15.12 -11.07
N ASP A 84 -0.61 15.09 -12.17
CA ASP A 84 -0.37 16.26 -13.04
C ASP A 84 -1.65 16.80 -13.68
N ARG A 85 -2.68 15.96 -13.78
CA ARG A 85 -4.00 16.30 -14.32
C ARG A 85 -5.00 16.75 -13.25
N SER A 86 -4.55 17.02 -12.03
CA SER A 86 -5.35 17.68 -10.99
C SER A 86 -5.64 19.13 -11.38
N LYS A 87 -6.72 19.69 -10.86
CA LYS A 87 -7.18 21.03 -11.24
C LYS A 87 -7.73 21.80 -10.06
N VAL A 88 -7.40 23.08 -9.98
CA VAL A 88 -8.01 24.03 -9.06
C VAL A 88 -9.18 24.72 -9.73
N PHE A 89 -10.30 24.74 -9.03
CA PHE A 89 -11.52 25.40 -9.43
C PHE A 89 -11.75 26.66 -8.60
N GLY A 90 -12.47 27.60 -9.20
CA GLY A 90 -12.64 28.97 -8.70
C GLY A 90 -13.24 29.06 -7.30
N TRP A 91 -13.37 30.30 -6.81
CA TRP A 91 -14.04 30.57 -5.55
C TRP A 91 -15.56 30.41 -5.70
N TYR A 92 -16.09 29.28 -5.22
CA TYR A 92 -17.53 29.06 -5.12
C TYR A 92 -18.07 29.60 -3.79
N ARG A 93 -19.02 30.53 -3.87
CA ARG A 93 -19.68 31.07 -2.69
C ARG A 93 -20.81 30.15 -2.23
N LEU A 94 -20.66 29.60 -1.04
CA LEU A 94 -21.67 28.81 -0.35
C LEU A 94 -22.87 29.70 0.01
N SER A 95 -24.06 29.13 -0.04
CA SER A 95 -25.32 29.85 0.21
C SER A 95 -25.57 30.19 1.68
N GLN A 96 -24.77 29.62 2.58
CA GLN A 96 -24.91 29.75 4.03
C GLN A 96 -23.64 30.35 4.64
N PRO A 97 -23.76 31.08 5.77
CA PRO A 97 -22.60 31.60 6.48
C PRO A 97 -21.81 30.46 7.12
N ARG A 98 -20.55 30.71 7.49
CA ARG A 98 -19.66 29.69 8.10
C ARG A 98 -20.28 29.05 9.34
N SER A 99 -20.92 29.86 10.17
CA SER A 99 -21.61 29.41 11.40
C SER A 99 -22.71 28.38 11.15
N ALA A 100 -23.31 28.36 9.96
CA ALA A 100 -24.35 27.40 9.62
C ALA A 100 -23.80 25.99 9.38
N TYR A 101 -22.50 25.82 9.20
CA TYR A 101 -21.83 24.52 9.07
C TYR A 101 -21.27 23.99 10.39
N VAL A 102 -21.48 24.68 11.52
CA VAL A 102 -20.97 24.27 12.84
C VAL A 102 -22.13 23.84 13.74
N GLY A 103 -22.03 22.67 14.36
CA GLY A 103 -23.05 22.14 15.29
C GLY A 103 -24.40 21.83 14.64
N ASN A 104 -24.44 21.70 13.32
CA ASN A 104 -25.69 21.55 12.54
C ASN A 104 -26.02 20.10 12.15
N VAL A 105 -25.24 19.10 12.58
CA VAL A 105 -25.50 17.68 12.26
C VAL A 105 -25.33 16.78 13.48
N TYR A 106 -26.35 15.96 13.74
CA TYR A 106 -26.28 14.85 14.69
C TYR A 106 -25.59 13.64 14.04
N PRO A 107 -24.68 12.92 14.73
CA PRO A 107 -24.33 13.03 16.14
C PRO A 107 -23.07 13.86 16.43
N GLN A 108 -22.63 14.75 15.53
CA GLN A 108 -21.42 15.53 15.78
C GLN A 108 -21.63 16.45 17.01
N PRO A 109 -20.64 16.54 17.92
CA PRO A 109 -20.74 17.41 19.09
C PRO A 109 -20.97 18.88 18.72
N ASP A 110 -21.65 19.61 19.60
CA ASP A 110 -21.78 21.06 19.50
C ASP A 110 -20.41 21.72 19.28
N GLY A 111 -20.36 22.67 18.33
CA GLY A 111 -19.12 23.39 18.00
C GLY A 111 -18.20 22.67 17.01
N LYS A 112 -18.57 21.50 16.48
CA LYS A 112 -17.80 20.84 15.40
C LYS A 112 -18.35 21.17 14.02
N LEU A 113 -17.44 21.28 13.04
CA LEU A 113 -17.76 21.50 11.64
C LEU A 113 -18.40 20.24 11.04
N ASN A 114 -19.54 20.41 10.39
CA ASN A 114 -20.14 19.43 9.50
C ASN A 114 -19.34 19.34 8.19
N ARG A 115 -18.23 18.63 8.28
CA ARG A 115 -17.30 18.35 7.18
C ARG A 115 -18.00 17.74 5.97
N ASN A 116 -18.91 16.78 6.18
CA ASN A 116 -19.64 16.12 5.09
C ASN A 116 -20.57 17.10 4.37
N GLY A 117 -21.34 17.89 5.11
CA GLY A 117 -22.23 18.89 4.51
C GLY A 117 -21.46 19.98 3.77
N LEU A 118 -20.30 20.39 4.27
CA LEU A 118 -19.41 21.31 3.55
C LEU A 118 -18.88 20.69 2.25
N LEU A 119 -18.41 19.44 2.30
CA LEU A 119 -17.94 18.68 1.14
C LEU A 119 -19.03 18.53 0.08
N ASP A 120 -20.24 18.13 0.49
CA ASP A 120 -21.38 17.94 -0.40
C ASP A 120 -21.83 19.27 -1.03
N ALA A 121 -21.87 20.36 -0.25
CA ALA A 121 -22.20 21.69 -0.75
C ALA A 121 -21.16 22.20 -1.77
N ALA A 122 -19.88 22.02 -1.49
CA ALA A 122 -18.79 22.37 -2.41
C ALA A 122 -18.90 21.60 -3.74
N ARG A 123 -19.09 20.27 -3.67
CA ARG A 123 -19.28 19.41 -4.85
C ARG A 123 -20.50 19.82 -5.67
N ALA A 124 -21.61 20.12 -5.02
CA ALA A 124 -22.82 20.53 -5.71
C ALA A 124 -22.60 21.83 -6.51
N LEU A 125 -21.95 22.83 -5.92
CA LEU A 125 -21.64 24.10 -6.58
C LEU A 125 -20.68 23.94 -7.77
N ALA A 126 -19.66 23.10 -7.63
CA ALA A 126 -18.64 22.91 -8.67
C ALA A 126 -19.03 21.86 -9.74
N SER A 127 -20.15 21.16 -9.57
CA SER A 127 -20.51 19.97 -10.36
C SER A 127 -20.47 20.19 -11.88
N ALA A 128 -20.98 21.34 -12.36
CA ALA A 128 -20.99 21.66 -13.78
C ALA A 128 -19.57 21.89 -14.34
N ASP A 129 -18.72 22.61 -13.62
CA ASP A 129 -17.35 22.92 -14.04
C ASP A 129 -16.44 21.68 -13.97
N MET A 130 -16.65 20.84 -12.96
CA MET A 130 -16.00 19.53 -12.85
C MET A 130 -16.37 18.65 -14.03
N ALA A 131 -17.67 18.50 -14.32
CA ALA A 131 -18.15 17.70 -15.45
C ALA A 131 -17.59 18.19 -16.81
N ALA A 132 -17.46 19.50 -16.99
CA ALA A 132 -16.85 20.10 -18.17
C ALA A 132 -15.33 19.86 -18.28
N SER A 133 -14.67 19.55 -17.16
CA SER A 133 -13.21 19.35 -17.08
C SER A 133 -12.78 17.87 -17.07
N GLY A 134 -13.75 16.95 -17.10
CA GLY A 134 -13.51 15.50 -17.09
C GLY A 134 -13.76 14.83 -15.73
N THR A 135 -13.41 13.56 -15.63
CA THR A 135 -13.55 12.79 -14.38
C THR A 135 -12.40 13.09 -13.41
N PHE A 136 -12.70 13.08 -12.11
CA PHE A 136 -11.71 13.23 -11.05
C PHE A 136 -11.86 12.05 -10.09
N ASP A 137 -10.72 11.58 -9.57
CA ASP A 137 -10.64 10.44 -8.67
C ASP A 137 -10.86 10.87 -7.22
N GLY A 138 -10.50 12.12 -6.88
CA GLY A 138 -10.72 12.71 -5.57
C GLY A 138 -11.06 14.20 -5.59
N VAL A 139 -11.46 14.71 -4.42
CA VAL A 139 -11.85 16.11 -4.20
C VAL A 139 -11.13 16.69 -2.99
N VAL A 140 -10.47 17.82 -3.15
CA VAL A 140 -10.02 18.66 -2.03
C VAL A 140 -10.96 19.86 -1.93
N VAL A 141 -11.55 20.11 -0.77
CA VAL A 141 -12.21 21.39 -0.50
C VAL A 141 -11.19 22.32 0.15
N SER A 142 -10.93 23.47 -0.48
CA SER A 142 -10.03 24.49 0.07
C SER A 142 -10.85 25.71 0.45
N ALA A 143 -11.17 25.82 1.73
CA ALA A 143 -11.97 26.93 2.24
C ALA A 143 -11.14 28.21 2.39
N TYR A 144 -11.78 29.36 2.16
CA TYR A 144 -11.23 30.66 2.51
C TYR A 144 -11.25 30.85 4.03
N GLY A 145 -10.17 31.36 4.62
CA GLY A 145 -10.02 31.61 6.05
C GLY A 145 -10.06 30.35 6.92
N SER A 146 -9.68 30.50 8.18
CA SER A 146 -9.60 29.40 9.16
C SER A 146 -10.92 28.63 9.25
N THR A 147 -10.89 27.33 8.93
CA THR A 147 -12.06 26.47 8.82
C THR A 147 -11.84 25.18 9.60
N ASP A 148 -11.01 24.28 9.05
CA ASP A 148 -10.73 22.94 9.55
C ASP A 148 -9.72 22.26 8.61
N LEU A 149 -9.11 21.19 9.10
CA LEU A 149 -8.22 20.31 8.34
C LEU A 149 -8.65 18.87 8.57
N CYS A 150 -9.00 18.15 7.50
CA CYS A 150 -9.33 16.73 7.60
C CYS A 150 -9.29 15.97 6.27
N GLY A 151 -9.01 14.68 6.36
CA GLY A 151 -9.12 13.70 5.29
C GLY A 151 -10.20 12.66 5.57
N TRP A 152 -10.71 12.04 4.51
CA TRP A 152 -11.68 10.96 4.60
C TRP A 152 -11.02 9.63 4.25
N LEU A 153 -10.92 8.74 5.23
CA LEU A 153 -10.30 7.42 5.06
C LEU A 153 -10.97 6.63 3.91
N GLY A 154 -10.24 6.43 2.82
CA GLY A 154 -10.70 5.73 1.61
C GLY A 154 -11.77 6.49 0.82
N GLY A 155 -12.10 7.72 1.18
CA GLY A 155 -13.16 8.51 0.56
C GLY A 155 -12.71 9.36 -0.62
N MET A 156 -11.41 9.32 -0.96
CA MET A 156 -10.78 10.22 -1.95
C MET A 156 -11.21 11.69 -1.74
N ALA A 157 -11.20 12.13 -0.49
CA ALA A 157 -11.57 13.49 -0.13
C ALA A 157 -10.66 14.06 0.97
N ALA A 158 -10.42 15.36 0.90
CA ALA A 158 -9.73 16.15 1.91
C ALA A 158 -10.33 17.55 2.02
N LEU A 159 -10.12 18.21 3.15
CA LEU A 159 -10.52 19.57 3.48
C LEU A 159 -9.28 20.29 4.03
N CYS A 160 -9.03 21.48 3.52
CA CYS A 160 -8.03 22.41 4.03
C CYS A 160 -8.55 23.84 3.96
N ASP A 161 -7.73 24.75 4.46
CA ASP A 161 -7.99 26.19 4.51
C ASP A 161 -6.69 26.98 4.37
N ASP A 162 -6.76 28.30 4.52
CA ASP A 162 -5.60 29.20 4.41
C ASP A 162 -4.51 28.95 5.47
N ASP A 163 -4.85 28.32 6.61
CA ASP A 163 -3.89 28.02 7.68
C ASP A 163 -3.18 26.67 7.47
N SER A 164 -3.60 25.89 6.48
CA SER A 164 -3.16 24.50 6.26
C SER A 164 -2.71 24.21 4.82
N LEU A 165 -2.40 25.25 4.03
CA LEU A 165 -1.83 25.14 2.67
C LEU A 165 -0.35 24.72 2.68
N GLN A 166 -0.03 23.61 3.34
CA GLN A 166 1.33 23.09 3.46
C GLN A 166 1.40 21.59 3.14
N PRO A 167 2.39 21.14 2.33
CA PRO A 167 2.51 19.73 1.94
C PRO A 167 2.60 18.72 3.08
N SER A 168 3.16 19.09 4.23
CA SER A 168 3.26 18.21 5.40
C SER A 168 1.88 17.77 5.92
N LEU A 169 0.95 18.72 6.09
CA LEU A 169 -0.41 18.46 6.55
C LEU A 169 -1.29 17.90 5.43
N LEU A 170 -1.19 18.46 4.23
CA LEU A 170 -1.97 17.99 3.08
C LEU A 170 -1.57 16.58 2.64
N GLY A 171 -0.30 16.19 2.82
CA GLY A 171 0.18 14.83 2.61
C GLY A 171 -0.56 13.83 3.48
N GLN A 172 -0.80 14.16 4.75
CA GLN A 172 -1.61 13.37 5.68
C GLN A 172 -3.07 13.32 5.23
N GLU A 173 -3.71 14.47 5.03
CA GLU A 173 -5.16 14.51 4.78
C GLU A 173 -5.55 13.94 3.40
N MET A 174 -4.77 14.22 2.36
CA MET A 174 -4.97 13.56 1.06
C MET A 174 -4.57 12.09 1.12
N GLY A 175 -3.60 11.72 1.97
CA GLY A 175 -3.23 10.34 2.28
C GLY A 175 -4.40 9.51 2.80
N HIS A 176 -5.22 10.08 3.71
CA HIS A 176 -6.47 9.45 4.13
C HIS A 176 -7.40 9.16 2.95
N GLY A 177 -7.48 10.06 1.98
CA GLY A 177 -8.25 9.84 0.75
C GLY A 177 -7.92 8.52 0.05
N TYR A 178 -6.65 8.13 0.06
CA TYR A 178 -6.16 6.86 -0.50
C TYR A 178 -6.30 5.66 0.44
N GLY A 179 -6.84 5.85 1.64
CA GLY A 179 -7.06 4.80 2.64
C GLY A 179 -5.90 4.58 3.61
N LEU A 180 -4.98 5.55 3.74
CA LEU A 180 -3.96 5.51 4.79
C LEU A 180 -4.56 5.92 6.13
N ASP A 181 -4.30 5.14 7.18
CA ASP A 181 -4.66 5.47 8.55
C ASP A 181 -3.47 6.06 9.30
N HIS A 182 -3.69 6.58 10.51
CA HIS A 182 -2.63 7.16 11.32
C HIS A 182 -1.55 6.14 11.66
N ALA A 183 -0.30 6.60 11.67
CA ALA A 183 0.82 5.77 12.06
C ALA A 183 0.95 5.68 13.59
N ARG A 184 1.44 4.53 14.07
CA ARG A 184 1.50 4.19 15.49
C ARG A 184 2.90 3.78 15.91
N LEU A 185 3.09 3.65 17.22
CA LEU A 185 4.29 3.08 17.84
C LEU A 185 3.96 1.70 18.37
N GLU A 186 4.92 0.78 18.28
CA GLU A 186 4.78 -0.56 18.85
C GLU A 186 4.35 -0.52 20.33
N GLY A 187 3.41 -1.39 20.70
CA GLY A 187 2.86 -1.45 22.05
C GLY A 187 1.76 -0.42 22.35
N SER A 188 1.36 0.40 21.37
CA SER A 188 0.28 1.38 21.51
C SER A 188 -0.72 1.30 20.35
N PHE A 189 -2.02 1.37 20.66
CA PHE A 189 -3.08 1.58 19.67
C PHE A 189 -3.44 3.06 19.49
N THR A 190 -2.70 3.96 20.12
CA THR A 190 -2.91 5.41 19.97
C THR A 190 -2.32 5.87 18.65
N ASP A 191 -3.13 6.62 17.90
CA ASP A 191 -2.74 7.29 16.65
C ASP A 191 -1.72 8.41 16.88
N TYR A 192 -1.03 8.82 15.81
CA TYR A 192 -0.04 9.90 15.81
C TYR A 192 1.15 9.62 16.73
N ARG A 193 1.75 8.43 16.59
CA ARG A 193 2.86 8.01 17.47
C ARG A 193 4.15 7.67 16.73
N ASP A 194 4.16 7.77 15.40
CA ASP A 194 5.36 7.56 14.58
C ASP A 194 5.90 8.91 14.07
N PRO A 195 6.90 9.52 14.71
CA PRO A 195 7.42 10.83 14.31
C PRO A 195 8.14 10.83 12.95
N TRP A 196 8.29 9.69 12.29
CA TRP A 196 8.98 9.56 11.01
C TRP A 196 8.03 9.38 9.82
N ASP A 197 6.72 9.37 10.06
CA ASP A 197 5.69 9.18 9.05
C ASP A 197 4.71 10.35 9.01
N VAL A 198 4.38 10.79 7.80
CA VAL A 198 3.44 11.90 7.57
C VAL A 198 2.07 11.68 8.20
N MET A 199 1.64 10.43 8.36
CA MET A 199 0.39 10.04 9.03
C MET A 199 0.45 10.21 10.55
N SER A 200 1.52 10.82 11.08
CA SER A 200 1.60 11.37 12.43
C SER A 200 1.99 12.84 12.49
N THR A 201 2.18 13.52 11.34
CA THR A 201 2.83 14.85 11.23
C THR A 201 2.29 15.86 12.24
N ALA A 202 0.96 15.95 12.38
CA ALA A 202 0.32 16.96 13.22
C ALA A 202 0.73 16.88 14.71
N ALA A 203 1.22 15.72 15.18
CA ALA A 203 1.71 15.55 16.54
C ALA A 203 3.20 15.88 16.71
N PHE A 204 3.94 16.05 15.61
CA PHE A 204 5.39 16.23 15.60
C PHE A 204 5.81 17.38 14.68
N PRO A 205 5.42 18.63 15.00
CA PRO A 205 5.77 19.79 14.17
C PRO A 205 7.28 20.04 14.08
N ASP A 206 8.09 19.48 14.99
CA ASP A 206 9.55 19.51 14.92
C ASP A 206 10.14 18.58 13.84
N ARG A 207 9.29 17.78 13.17
CA ARG A 207 9.65 16.89 12.06
C ARG A 207 9.28 17.46 10.70
N GLU A 208 8.60 18.59 10.68
CA GLU A 208 8.28 19.33 9.46
C GLU A 208 9.41 20.33 9.16
N ALA A 209 9.92 20.33 7.94
CA ALA A 209 10.95 21.27 7.52
C ALA A 209 10.33 22.55 6.96
N PRO A 210 10.85 23.75 7.32
CA PRO A 210 10.41 24.97 6.69
C PRO A 210 10.79 24.96 5.21
N ASP A 211 9.92 25.51 4.37
CA ASP A 211 10.13 25.62 2.93
C ASP A 211 10.01 27.08 2.47
N GLU A 212 10.58 27.42 1.30
CA GLU A 212 10.54 28.79 0.78
C GLU A 212 9.26 29.08 -0.02
N ASN A 213 8.65 28.04 -0.60
CA ASN A 213 7.43 28.14 -1.39
C ASN A 213 6.18 27.85 -0.54
N TYR A 214 6.35 27.04 0.51
CA TYR A 214 5.29 26.60 1.42
C TYR A 214 5.69 26.81 2.88
N VAL A 215 4.74 26.70 3.81
CA VAL A 215 5.03 26.89 5.24
C VAL A 215 5.95 25.78 5.75
N ASN A 216 5.53 24.52 5.58
CA ASN A 216 6.33 23.37 5.94
C ASN A 216 6.14 22.20 4.97
N ILE A 217 7.14 21.33 4.90
CA ILE A 217 7.12 20.07 4.15
C ILE A 217 7.48 18.90 5.07
N GLY A 218 7.00 17.70 4.72
CA GLY A 218 7.46 16.48 5.35
C GLY A 218 6.94 16.18 6.77
N PRO A 219 7.42 15.09 7.41
CA PRO A 219 8.22 14.00 6.82
C PRO A 219 7.47 13.26 5.70
N GLY A 220 8.16 12.41 4.95
CA GLY A 220 7.49 11.52 3.98
C GLY A 220 6.86 10.27 4.63
N LEU A 221 6.10 9.50 3.85
CA LEU A 221 5.53 8.21 4.24
C LEU A 221 6.61 7.15 4.52
N ASN A 222 6.35 6.28 5.50
CA ASN A 222 7.11 5.05 5.73
C ASN A 222 6.75 3.97 4.68
N ALA A 223 7.63 2.99 4.54
CA ALA A 223 7.59 1.96 3.53
C ALA A 223 6.36 1.05 3.66
N TRP A 224 5.83 0.84 4.87
CA TRP A 224 4.60 0.06 5.04
C TRP A 224 3.36 0.81 4.57
N CYS A 225 3.24 2.10 4.89
CA CYS A 225 2.19 2.95 4.35
C CYS A 225 2.22 2.91 2.83
N MET A 226 3.39 3.10 2.23
CA MET A 226 3.58 3.00 0.78
C MET A 226 3.21 1.60 0.25
N ARG A 227 3.74 0.53 0.82
CA ARG A 227 3.46 -0.85 0.38
C ARG A 227 1.97 -1.19 0.48
N SER A 228 1.29 -0.75 1.54
CA SER A 228 -0.14 -1.03 1.75
C SER A 228 -1.00 -0.53 0.59
N ARG A 229 -0.61 0.56 -0.06
CA ARG A 229 -1.28 1.15 -1.23
C ARG A 229 -0.72 0.68 -2.56
N GLY A 230 0.20 -0.28 -2.55
CA GLY A 230 0.90 -0.76 -3.74
C GLY A 230 1.91 0.26 -4.29
N TRP A 231 2.30 1.26 -3.50
CA TRP A 231 3.16 2.38 -3.87
C TRP A 231 4.65 2.13 -3.65
N LEU A 232 5.02 1.19 -2.79
CA LEU A 232 6.43 0.82 -2.61
C LEU A 232 6.93 0.07 -3.84
N ASP A 233 8.05 0.48 -4.42
CA ASP A 233 8.66 -0.20 -5.58
C ASP A 233 9.23 -1.56 -5.16
N GLU A 234 8.43 -2.62 -5.32
CA GLU A 234 8.79 -3.98 -4.93
C GLU A 234 10.02 -4.52 -5.66
N SER A 235 10.37 -3.97 -6.84
CA SER A 235 11.62 -4.34 -7.52
C SER A 235 12.87 -3.82 -6.81
N ARG A 236 12.69 -2.85 -5.90
CA ARG A 236 13.72 -2.18 -5.10
C ARG A 236 13.63 -2.59 -3.62
N VAL A 237 12.81 -3.59 -3.28
CA VAL A 237 12.77 -4.17 -1.93
C VAL A 237 13.61 -5.43 -1.90
N TRP A 238 14.63 -5.44 -1.04
CA TRP A 238 15.39 -6.66 -0.82
C TRP A 238 14.57 -7.67 -0.01
N SER A 239 14.64 -8.94 -0.39
CA SER A 239 14.13 -10.06 0.41
C SER A 239 15.10 -11.23 0.37
N GLY A 240 15.22 -11.93 1.49
CA GLY A 240 16.06 -13.12 1.59
C GLY A 240 15.31 -14.43 1.27
N PRO A 241 16.01 -15.58 1.24
CA PRO A 241 15.39 -16.88 0.98
C PRO A 241 14.38 -17.30 2.07
N TYR A 242 13.32 -17.99 1.65
CA TYR A 242 12.23 -18.49 2.52
C TYR A 242 12.68 -19.41 3.67
N GLY A 243 13.81 -20.10 3.52
CA GLY A 243 14.36 -21.02 4.54
C GLY A 243 14.97 -20.32 5.76
N GLY A 244 14.96 -19.00 5.78
CA GLY A 244 15.73 -18.19 6.70
C GLY A 244 17.07 -17.77 6.10
N PHE A 245 17.64 -16.71 6.65
CA PHE A 245 18.85 -16.10 6.16
C PHE A 245 19.58 -15.33 7.24
N ASP A 246 20.84 -15.06 6.96
CA ASP A 246 21.67 -14.09 7.65
C ASP A 246 22.52 -13.40 6.57
N SER A 247 22.25 -12.13 6.28
CA SER A 247 22.78 -11.44 5.10
C SER A 247 23.07 -9.98 5.37
N THR A 248 24.16 -9.50 4.77
CA THR A 248 24.49 -8.07 4.76
C THR A 248 23.84 -7.40 3.56
N VAL A 249 23.13 -6.30 3.79
CA VAL A 249 22.37 -5.56 2.76
C VAL A 249 22.68 -4.07 2.87
N THR A 250 22.79 -3.38 1.73
CA THR A 250 22.91 -1.93 1.68
C THR A 250 21.60 -1.31 1.18
N LEU A 251 21.03 -0.40 1.98
CA LEU A 251 19.85 0.39 1.64
C LEU A 251 20.24 1.79 1.18
N ARG A 252 19.41 2.35 0.30
CA ARG A 252 19.36 3.75 -0.12
C ARG A 252 18.19 4.43 0.61
N PRO A 253 18.20 5.77 0.73
CA PRO A 253 17.09 6.47 1.35
C PRO A 253 15.78 6.17 0.65
N LEU A 254 14.72 5.92 1.42
CA LEU A 254 13.45 5.41 0.93
C LEU A 254 12.90 6.19 -0.28
N HIS A 255 12.92 7.52 -0.21
CA HIS A 255 12.36 8.38 -1.26
C HIS A 255 13.35 8.76 -2.37
N HIS A 256 14.60 8.24 -2.35
CA HIS A 256 15.63 8.57 -3.35
C HIS A 256 15.69 7.52 -4.48
N ARG A 257 14.60 7.42 -5.26
CA ARG A 257 14.47 6.45 -6.36
C ARG A 257 15.54 6.57 -7.45
N SER A 258 16.07 7.78 -7.65
CA SER A 258 17.10 8.07 -8.64
C SER A 258 18.45 7.40 -8.33
N LEU A 259 18.70 7.00 -7.09
CA LEU A 259 19.89 6.25 -6.70
C LEU A 259 19.70 4.76 -7.02
N PRO A 260 20.74 4.04 -7.47
CA PRO A 260 20.68 2.59 -7.63
C PRO A 260 20.82 1.86 -6.28
N GLY A 261 20.16 0.70 -6.13
CA GLY A 261 20.24 -0.16 -4.94
C GLY A 261 18.88 -0.39 -4.27
N TYR A 262 18.81 -1.05 -3.13
CA TYR A 262 17.51 -1.30 -2.46
C TYR A 262 17.02 -0.06 -1.72
N LEU A 263 15.72 0.22 -1.74
CA LEU A 263 15.09 1.33 -1.00
C LEU A 263 14.51 0.87 0.35
N ALA A 264 14.20 -0.42 0.46
CA ALA A 264 13.76 -1.07 1.68
C ALA A 264 14.23 -2.53 1.70
N ALA A 265 14.11 -3.18 2.85
CA ALA A 265 14.29 -4.62 3.00
C ALA A 265 13.12 -5.24 3.76
N GLU A 266 12.73 -6.44 3.36
CA GLU A 266 11.70 -7.24 4.03
C GLU A 266 12.35 -8.35 4.87
N ILE A 267 11.97 -8.42 6.14
CA ILE A 267 12.44 -9.43 7.09
C ILE A 267 11.26 -10.03 7.87
N GLY A 268 10.73 -11.15 7.40
CA GLY A 268 9.52 -11.74 7.98
C GLY A 268 8.32 -10.81 7.78
N GLN A 269 7.72 -10.31 8.86
CA GLN A 269 6.57 -9.39 8.82
C GLN A 269 6.95 -7.90 8.91
N TYR A 270 8.24 -7.59 8.82
CA TYR A 270 8.75 -6.23 9.01
C TYR A 270 9.34 -5.67 7.71
N LEU A 271 9.23 -4.36 7.55
CA LEU A 271 9.98 -3.59 6.56
C LEU A 271 11.03 -2.77 7.28
N VAL A 272 12.21 -2.70 6.67
CA VAL A 272 13.34 -1.89 7.12
C VAL A 272 13.62 -0.85 6.05
N GLU A 273 13.72 0.41 6.46
CA GLU A 273 13.97 1.54 5.58
C GLU A 273 15.11 2.40 6.10
N PHE A 274 15.74 3.17 5.21
CA PHE A 274 16.75 4.14 5.55
C PHE A 274 16.24 5.55 5.22
N ARG A 275 16.46 6.52 6.12
CA ARG A 275 16.02 7.91 5.99
C ARG A 275 17.22 8.85 6.21
N VAL A 276 17.24 9.97 5.51
CA VAL A 276 18.32 11.00 5.58
C VAL A 276 17.71 12.40 5.60
N ARG A 277 18.43 13.38 6.16
CA ARG A 277 17.98 14.77 6.28
C ARG A 277 18.01 15.53 4.96
N GLU A 278 17.15 15.14 4.03
CA GLU A 278 17.02 15.75 2.72
C GLU A 278 15.56 15.79 2.29
N ARG A 279 15.19 16.78 1.47
CA ARG A 279 13.85 16.91 0.86
C ARG A 279 12.74 16.81 1.92
N TRP A 280 11.78 15.90 1.73
CA TRP A 280 10.67 15.66 2.65
C TRP A 280 11.13 15.35 4.06
N ASP A 281 12.32 14.78 4.24
CA ASP A 281 12.83 14.43 5.56
C ASP A 281 13.86 15.43 6.09
N ALA A 282 13.93 16.65 5.55
CA ALA A 282 14.96 17.61 5.93
C ALA A 282 14.98 17.97 7.43
N ALA A 283 13.87 17.83 8.15
CA ALA A 283 13.75 18.12 9.58
C ALA A 283 13.80 16.87 10.50
N ILE A 284 14.01 15.67 9.96
CA ILE A 284 14.25 14.50 10.83
C ILE A 284 15.56 14.72 11.62
N PRO A 285 15.70 14.16 12.85
CA PRO A 285 16.79 14.55 13.74
C PRO A 285 18.18 14.12 13.24
N ARG A 286 18.25 13.02 12.47
CA ARG A 286 19.48 12.45 11.91
C ARG A 286 19.14 11.40 10.86
N ALA A 287 20.14 11.00 10.07
CA ALA A 287 20.01 9.80 9.25
C ALA A 287 19.84 8.57 10.15
N ALA A 288 18.85 7.74 9.84
CA ALA A 288 18.48 6.60 10.68
C ALA A 288 17.87 5.48 9.85
N VAL A 289 17.94 4.28 10.42
CA VAL A 289 17.24 3.10 9.91
C VAL A 289 15.99 2.90 10.76
N LEU A 290 14.86 2.72 10.11
CA LEU A 290 13.59 2.49 10.78
C LEU A 290 13.10 1.09 10.46
N VAL A 291 12.38 0.50 11.41
CA VAL A 291 11.75 -0.80 11.25
C VAL A 291 10.28 -0.64 11.54
N HIS A 292 9.43 -1.09 10.64
CA HIS A 292 7.99 -1.01 10.81
C HIS A 292 7.34 -2.37 10.61
N ARG A 293 6.18 -2.58 11.24
CA ARG A 293 5.20 -3.62 10.88
C ARG A 293 3.89 -2.98 10.45
N PHE A 294 2.98 -3.77 9.89
CA PHE A 294 1.67 -3.30 9.48
C PHE A 294 0.56 -4.22 9.97
N GLU A 295 -0.47 -3.66 10.61
CA GLU A 295 -1.61 -4.42 11.14
C GLU A 295 -2.84 -3.53 11.21
N GLY A 296 -4.00 -4.06 10.80
CA GLY A 296 -5.27 -3.34 10.94
C GLY A 296 -5.31 -1.99 10.20
N ASN A 297 -4.62 -1.89 9.07
CA ASN A 297 -4.42 -0.66 8.30
C ASN A 297 -3.55 0.43 8.95
N HIS A 298 -2.84 0.10 10.03
CA HIS A 298 -1.87 0.99 10.68
C HIS A 298 -0.44 0.47 10.52
N SER A 299 0.50 1.38 10.26
CA SER A 299 1.92 1.09 10.47
C SER A 299 2.27 1.24 11.95
N TYR A 300 3.24 0.45 12.41
CA TYR A 300 3.79 0.54 13.76
C TYR A 300 5.30 0.65 13.68
N LEU A 301 5.86 1.74 14.19
CA LEU A 301 7.29 1.91 14.37
C LEU A 301 7.80 0.96 15.46
N MET A 302 8.81 0.16 15.13
CA MET A 302 9.39 -0.84 16.01
C MET A 302 10.65 -0.27 16.67
N PRO A 303 10.72 -0.22 18.02
CA PRO A 303 11.91 0.25 18.69
C PRO A 303 13.04 -0.79 18.59
N ALA A 304 14.28 -0.30 18.65
CA ALA A 304 15.46 -1.11 18.87
C ALA A 304 15.41 -1.82 20.23
N VAL A 305 16.30 -2.79 20.45
CA VAL A 305 16.50 -3.46 21.75
C VAL A 305 16.84 -2.46 22.87
N SER A 306 17.48 -1.34 22.52
CA SER A 306 17.80 -0.24 23.43
C SER A 306 16.58 0.62 23.80
N GLY A 307 15.46 0.47 23.10
CA GLY A 307 14.29 1.35 23.18
C GLY A 307 14.34 2.55 22.24
N SER A 308 15.42 2.73 21.46
CA SER A 308 15.51 3.82 20.47
C SER A 308 14.53 3.59 19.33
N GLU A 309 13.88 4.66 18.87
CA GLU A 309 12.91 4.63 17.76
C GLU A 309 13.58 4.89 16.40
N ASP A 310 14.90 5.14 16.39
CA ASP A 310 15.69 5.50 15.23
C ASP A 310 17.06 4.80 15.25
N LEU A 311 17.17 3.66 14.57
CA LEU A 311 18.36 2.83 14.67
C LEU A 311 19.55 3.52 13.97
N VAL A 312 20.61 3.74 14.73
CA VAL A 312 21.91 4.21 14.22
C VAL A 312 22.95 3.09 14.28
N LYS A 313 24.16 3.35 13.79
CA LYS A 313 25.27 2.39 13.83
C LYS A 313 25.44 1.77 15.22
N GLY A 314 25.38 0.44 15.27
CA GLY A 314 25.49 -0.37 16.49
C GLY A 314 24.14 -0.75 17.10
N ASP A 315 23.04 -0.08 16.74
CA ASP A 315 21.71 -0.46 17.18
C ASP A 315 21.20 -1.71 16.46
N ARG A 316 20.25 -2.39 17.13
CA ARG A 316 19.60 -3.58 16.62
C ARG A 316 18.12 -3.60 16.99
N PHE A 317 17.29 -3.93 16.02
CA PHE A 317 15.93 -4.41 16.24
C PHE A 317 15.94 -5.94 16.35
N GLU A 318 15.16 -6.50 17.28
CA GLU A 318 15.02 -7.95 17.48
C GLU A 318 13.58 -8.33 17.81
N SER A 319 13.08 -9.38 17.17
CA SER A 319 11.79 -10.01 17.50
C SER A 319 11.94 -11.52 17.59
N GLY A 320 11.49 -12.10 18.70
CA GLY A 320 11.74 -13.49 19.06
C GLY A 320 13.02 -13.66 19.90
N ARG A 321 13.57 -14.88 19.93
CA ARG A 321 14.79 -15.20 20.67
C ARG A 321 15.81 -15.89 19.78
N SER A 322 17.02 -15.36 19.74
CA SER A 322 18.11 -15.94 18.93
C SER A 322 18.44 -17.38 19.33
N ASP A 323 18.39 -17.70 20.63
CA ASP A 323 18.69 -19.03 21.20
C ASP A 323 17.56 -20.06 21.05
N ALA A 324 16.32 -19.63 20.79
CA ALA A 324 15.19 -20.51 20.61
C ALA A 324 15.10 -21.05 19.17
N LEU A 325 15.98 -22.00 18.82
CA LEU A 325 16.17 -22.51 17.44
C LEU A 325 14.90 -22.96 16.71
N LEU A 326 13.87 -23.39 17.43
CA LEU A 326 12.58 -23.82 16.85
C LEU A 326 11.55 -22.69 16.75
N ARG A 327 11.82 -21.53 17.33
CA ARG A 327 10.94 -20.35 17.31
C ARG A 327 11.38 -19.39 16.21
N PRO A 328 10.43 -18.63 15.63
CA PRO A 328 10.76 -17.59 14.67
C PRO A 328 11.66 -16.55 15.31
N TYR A 329 12.56 -15.99 14.51
CA TYR A 329 13.49 -14.95 14.92
C TYR A 329 13.68 -13.96 13.77
N VAL A 330 13.66 -12.67 14.09
CA VAL A 330 13.95 -11.57 13.16
C VAL A 330 14.94 -10.63 13.84
N SER A 331 15.93 -10.16 13.10
CA SER A 331 16.86 -9.13 13.55
C SER A 331 17.27 -8.23 12.40
N ALA A 332 17.40 -6.93 12.68
CA ALA A 332 18.06 -5.95 11.83
C ALA A 332 19.08 -5.18 12.66
N SER A 333 20.37 -5.34 12.36
CA SER A 333 21.45 -4.60 13.02
C SER A 333 22.06 -3.59 12.05
N VAL A 334 22.23 -2.35 12.49
CA VAL A 334 22.85 -1.30 11.66
C VAL A 334 24.36 -1.37 11.80
N LEU A 335 25.05 -1.79 10.75
CA LEU A 335 26.51 -1.92 10.75
C LEU A 335 27.19 -0.58 10.49
N ASP A 336 26.62 0.22 9.58
CA ASP A 336 27.16 1.51 9.19
C ASP A 336 26.11 2.41 8.55
N ILE A 337 26.24 3.72 8.72
CA ILE A 337 25.49 4.75 8.00
C ILE A 337 26.51 5.72 7.40
N ASP A 338 26.50 5.83 6.08
CA ASP A 338 27.30 6.76 5.30
C ASP A 338 26.37 7.80 4.68
N GLU A 339 26.18 8.92 5.38
CA GLU A 339 25.36 10.05 4.91
C GLU A 339 25.92 10.64 3.61
N GLY A 340 27.25 10.69 3.44
CA GLY A 340 27.89 11.25 2.26
C GLY A 340 27.59 10.45 0.99
N ASN A 341 27.53 9.12 1.11
CA ASN A 341 27.14 8.24 0.01
C ASN A 341 25.66 7.87 0.01
N ARG A 342 24.86 8.39 0.95
CA ARG A 342 23.43 8.07 1.13
C ARG A 342 23.21 6.56 1.15
N SER A 343 23.83 5.90 2.11
CA SER A 343 23.67 4.45 2.30
C SER A 343 23.70 4.03 3.75
N ALA A 344 22.89 3.03 4.09
CA ALA A 344 22.99 2.29 5.34
C ALA A 344 23.32 0.83 5.04
N THR A 345 24.31 0.27 5.73
CA THR A 345 24.67 -1.15 5.64
C THR A 345 24.15 -1.89 6.86
N LEU A 346 23.40 -2.96 6.63
CA LEU A 346 22.64 -3.70 7.64
C LEU A 346 23.03 -5.17 7.66
N GLN A 347 23.06 -5.77 8.85
CA GLN A 347 23.00 -7.22 9.00
C GLN A 347 21.55 -7.61 9.28
N LEU A 348 20.96 -8.36 8.36
CA LEU A 348 19.58 -8.83 8.44
C LEU A 348 19.56 -10.32 8.67
N SER A 349 18.82 -10.76 9.69
CA SER A 349 18.67 -12.18 10.00
C SER A 349 17.20 -12.52 10.15
N TRP A 350 16.79 -13.63 9.55
CA TRP A 350 15.45 -14.18 9.72
C TRP A 350 15.51 -15.70 9.82
N ARG A 351 14.74 -16.25 10.76
CA ARG A 351 14.52 -17.67 10.92
C ARG A 351 13.01 -17.88 10.96
N PRO A 352 12.42 -18.61 10.01
CA PRO A 352 11.00 -18.95 10.08
C PRO A 352 10.74 -19.88 11.27
N ALA A 353 9.48 -19.90 11.73
CA ALA A 353 9.05 -20.89 12.69
C ALA A 353 9.30 -22.29 12.10
N GLN A 354 10.09 -23.10 12.79
CA GLN A 354 10.28 -24.49 12.40
C GLN A 354 9.10 -25.26 13.00
N PRO A 355 8.22 -25.88 12.18
CA PRO A 355 7.26 -26.81 12.74
C PRO A 355 8.06 -27.87 13.51
N PRO A 356 7.59 -28.31 14.70
CA PRO A 356 8.19 -29.48 15.31
C PRO A 356 8.22 -30.57 14.25
N LYS A 357 9.39 -31.19 14.04
CA LYS A 357 9.49 -32.33 13.13
C LYS A 357 8.51 -33.36 13.65
N ASP A 358 7.42 -33.54 12.94
CA ASP A 358 6.46 -34.59 13.24
C ASP A 358 7.12 -35.89 12.81
N TYR A 359 7.86 -36.50 13.74
CA TYR A 359 8.58 -37.74 13.50
C TYR A 359 7.63 -38.91 13.21
N ASP A 360 6.31 -38.72 13.37
CA ASP A 360 5.29 -39.72 13.02
C ASP A 360 4.89 -39.69 11.53
N VAL A 361 5.30 -38.68 10.76
CA VAL A 361 5.13 -38.67 9.29
C VAL A 361 6.43 -39.11 8.61
N VAL A 362 6.73 -40.40 8.72
CA VAL A 362 7.93 -41.05 8.12
C VAL A 362 7.80 -41.30 6.61
N GLY A 363 6.73 -40.81 5.99
CA GLY A 363 6.50 -40.90 4.55
C GLY A 363 5.06 -41.26 4.24
N ARG A 364 4.51 -40.60 3.22
CA ARG A 364 3.23 -41.01 2.67
C ARG A 364 3.40 -41.45 1.23
N LEU A 365 3.20 -42.74 1.03
CA LEU A 365 3.37 -43.42 -0.23
C LEU A 365 2.34 -42.87 -1.25
N PHE A 366 2.81 -42.12 -2.25
CA PHE A 366 2.03 -41.88 -3.46
C PHE A 366 2.27 -43.06 -4.41
N GLY A 367 1.44 -44.09 -4.28
CA GLY A 367 1.45 -45.26 -5.15
C GLY A 367 2.01 -46.51 -4.48
N GLY A 368 1.12 -47.25 -3.81
CA GLY A 368 1.30 -48.66 -3.49
C GLY A 368 0.14 -49.40 -4.13
N VAL A 369 0.45 -50.25 -5.11
CA VAL A 369 -0.55 -51.03 -5.84
C VAL A 369 -1.08 -52.11 -4.89
N ALA A 370 -2.32 -51.94 -4.41
CA ALA A 370 -3.13 -53.04 -3.91
C ALA A 370 -4.45 -53.02 -4.70
N VAL A 371 -4.40 -53.66 -5.87
CA VAL A 371 -5.50 -54.13 -6.73
C VAL A 371 -6.37 -53.05 -7.43
N ASP A 372 -6.57 -51.85 -6.87
CA ASP A 372 -7.59 -50.91 -7.39
C ASP A 372 -7.08 -49.51 -7.82
N GLY A 373 -5.81 -49.19 -7.56
CA GLY A 373 -5.17 -47.94 -8.02
C GLY A 373 -5.60 -46.65 -7.31
N ASN A 374 -6.31 -46.73 -6.18
CA ASN A 374 -6.80 -45.56 -5.44
C ASN A 374 -5.72 -45.01 -4.48
N GLY A 375 -5.41 -43.71 -4.62
CA GLY A 375 -4.63 -42.95 -3.64
C GLY A 375 -5.55 -42.19 -2.68
N GLY A 376 -5.00 -41.62 -1.61
CA GLY A 376 -5.78 -40.79 -0.69
C GLY A 376 -4.94 -39.78 0.08
N LEU A 377 -5.60 -38.70 0.50
CA LEU A 377 -5.08 -37.63 1.35
C LEU A 377 -5.58 -37.81 2.77
N ILE A 378 -4.97 -37.11 3.72
CA ILE A 378 -5.37 -37.03 5.12
C ILE A 378 -5.26 -35.54 5.36
N VAL A 379 -6.39 -34.93 5.68
CA VAL A 379 -6.47 -33.51 5.99
C VAL A 379 -7.08 -33.47 7.39
N ASN A 380 -6.38 -32.84 8.34
CA ASN A 380 -6.82 -32.75 9.73
C ASN A 380 -7.17 -34.11 10.37
N GLY A 381 -6.39 -35.16 10.07
CA GLY A 381 -6.61 -36.51 10.59
C GLY A 381 -7.71 -37.32 9.88
N VAL A 382 -8.39 -36.76 8.87
CA VAL A 382 -9.47 -37.42 8.13
C VAL A 382 -8.97 -37.90 6.76
N TYR A 383 -9.19 -39.17 6.41
CA TYR A 383 -8.83 -39.73 5.11
C TYR A 383 -9.80 -39.27 4.01
N HIS A 384 -9.25 -38.72 2.92
CA HIS A 384 -9.98 -38.33 1.72
C HIS A 384 -9.51 -39.17 0.53
N PRO A 385 -10.36 -40.03 -0.06
CA PRO A 385 -9.98 -40.76 -1.26
C PRO A 385 -9.75 -39.79 -2.42
N VAL A 386 -8.68 -40.02 -3.19
CA VAL A 386 -8.39 -39.27 -4.42
C VAL A 386 -8.75 -40.15 -5.61
N PRO A 387 -9.72 -39.73 -6.45
CA PRO A 387 -10.08 -40.48 -7.63
C PRO A 387 -8.86 -40.74 -8.53
N PRO A 388 -8.69 -41.96 -9.05
CA PRO A 388 -7.48 -42.35 -9.78
C PRO A 388 -7.32 -41.64 -11.14
N ARG A 389 -8.38 -40.97 -11.62
CA ARG A 389 -8.46 -40.26 -12.91
C ARG A 389 -9.11 -38.87 -12.79
N GLY A 390 -9.18 -38.29 -11.58
CA GLY A 390 -9.77 -36.97 -11.35
C GLY A 390 -8.76 -35.81 -11.43
N PRO A 391 -9.24 -34.56 -11.61
CA PRO A 391 -8.40 -33.36 -11.59
C PRO A 391 -7.61 -33.21 -10.28
N GLU A 392 -8.11 -33.75 -9.17
CA GLU A 392 -7.45 -33.74 -7.86
C GLU A 392 -6.13 -34.51 -7.90
N LYS A 393 -6.09 -35.67 -8.55
CA LYS A 393 -4.85 -36.45 -8.70
C LYS A 393 -3.80 -35.68 -9.50
N VAL A 394 -4.23 -35.01 -10.58
CA VAL A 394 -3.34 -34.23 -11.44
C VAL A 394 -2.78 -33.05 -10.67
N LEU A 395 -3.64 -32.33 -9.92
CA LEU A 395 -3.24 -31.20 -9.08
C LEU A 395 -2.24 -31.63 -8.00
N LEU A 396 -2.51 -32.72 -7.28
CA LEU A 396 -1.60 -33.24 -6.26
C LEU A 396 -0.28 -33.73 -6.84
N SER A 397 -0.31 -34.36 -8.02
CA SER A 397 0.90 -34.82 -8.70
C SER A 397 1.76 -33.65 -9.15
N ALA A 398 1.14 -32.60 -9.71
CA ALA A 398 1.83 -31.39 -10.11
C ALA A 398 2.43 -30.65 -8.90
N PHE A 399 1.70 -30.59 -7.79
CA PHE A 399 2.16 -29.99 -6.54
C PHE A 399 3.31 -30.79 -5.91
N ALA A 400 3.19 -32.12 -5.85
CA ALA A 400 4.24 -33.00 -5.35
C ALA A 400 5.52 -32.89 -6.20
N GLN A 401 5.39 -32.89 -7.53
CA GLN A 401 6.52 -32.68 -8.45
C GLN A 401 7.14 -31.29 -8.28
N TYR A 402 6.33 -30.26 -8.06
CA TYR A 402 6.81 -28.91 -7.81
C TYR A 402 7.66 -28.84 -6.54
N LEU A 403 7.18 -29.47 -5.46
CA LEU A 403 7.88 -29.54 -4.18
C LEU A 403 9.14 -30.41 -4.23
N SER A 404 9.14 -31.49 -5.02
CA SER A 404 10.30 -32.37 -5.18
C SER A 404 11.33 -31.88 -6.20
N THR A 405 11.02 -30.84 -6.98
CA THR A 405 11.95 -30.29 -7.98
C THR A 405 13.00 -29.43 -7.28
N ASP A 406 14.19 -30.01 -7.11
CA ASP A 406 15.39 -29.30 -6.68
C ASP A 406 15.98 -28.49 -7.85
N VAL A 407 16.14 -27.18 -7.66
CA VAL A 407 16.50 -26.22 -8.73
C VAL A 407 18.01 -26.07 -8.89
N THR A 408 18.78 -26.86 -8.14
CA THR A 408 20.21 -26.64 -7.92
C THR A 408 21.13 -26.96 -9.10
N SER A 409 20.69 -27.69 -10.15
CA SER A 409 21.59 -28.13 -11.23
C SER A 409 21.39 -27.46 -12.60
N ALA A 410 20.27 -26.75 -12.84
CA ALA A 410 20.07 -25.93 -14.05
C ALA A 410 18.92 -24.92 -13.84
N VAL A 411 19.25 -23.72 -13.35
CA VAL A 411 18.27 -22.70 -12.92
C VAL A 411 17.20 -22.41 -13.98
N ALA A 412 17.58 -22.31 -15.26
CA ALA A 412 16.63 -22.00 -16.34
C ALA A 412 15.64 -23.15 -16.61
N ALA A 413 16.12 -24.40 -16.70
CA ALA A 413 15.27 -25.56 -16.94
C ALA A 413 14.38 -25.88 -15.73
N GLY A 414 14.93 -25.77 -14.51
CA GLY A 414 14.17 -25.94 -13.27
C GLY A 414 13.09 -24.86 -13.10
N THR A 415 13.39 -23.61 -13.46
CA THR A 415 12.40 -22.51 -13.44
C THR A 415 11.30 -22.73 -14.48
N GLN A 416 11.63 -23.18 -15.69
CA GLN A 416 10.64 -23.45 -16.73
C GLN A 416 9.72 -24.62 -16.35
N LEU A 417 10.28 -25.69 -15.77
CA LEU A 417 9.52 -26.82 -15.23
C LEU A 417 8.58 -26.36 -14.11
N LYS A 418 9.08 -25.59 -13.12
CA LYS A 418 8.26 -25.06 -12.03
C LYS A 418 7.13 -24.17 -12.53
N ARG A 419 7.37 -23.30 -13.52
CA ARG A 419 6.31 -22.50 -14.16
C ARG A 419 5.27 -23.39 -14.86
N GLY A 420 5.70 -24.43 -15.55
CA GLY A 420 4.79 -25.41 -16.17
C GLY A 420 3.89 -26.10 -15.14
N LEU A 421 4.47 -26.53 -14.02
CA LEU A 421 3.74 -27.18 -12.93
C LEU A 421 2.74 -26.23 -12.25
N ILE A 422 3.13 -24.96 -12.01
CA ILE A 422 2.21 -23.95 -11.45
C ILE A 422 1.04 -23.69 -12.41
N ARG A 423 1.30 -23.55 -13.71
CA ARG A 423 0.24 -23.38 -14.72
C ARG A 423 -0.73 -24.55 -14.72
N GLU A 424 -0.21 -25.76 -14.57
CA GLU A 424 -1.04 -26.96 -14.48
C GLU A 424 -1.90 -26.96 -13.21
N VAL A 425 -1.35 -26.57 -12.06
CA VAL A 425 -2.12 -26.39 -10.81
C VAL A 425 -3.25 -25.39 -11.00
N VAL A 426 -2.97 -24.20 -11.54
CA VAL A 426 -3.99 -23.15 -11.77
C VAL A 426 -5.07 -23.65 -12.72
N ARG A 427 -4.70 -24.30 -13.82
CA ARG A 427 -5.64 -24.85 -14.81
C ARG A 427 -6.58 -25.89 -14.19
N GLN A 428 -6.06 -26.79 -13.36
CA GLN A 428 -6.87 -27.81 -12.69
C GLN A 428 -7.78 -27.20 -11.62
N ALA A 429 -7.30 -26.19 -10.88
CA ALA A 429 -8.12 -25.47 -9.91
C ALA A 429 -9.31 -24.76 -10.57
N LEU A 430 -9.09 -24.11 -11.73
CA LEU A 430 -10.16 -23.49 -12.51
C LEU A 430 -11.15 -24.52 -13.06
N THR A 431 -10.67 -25.70 -13.48
CA THR A 431 -11.54 -26.80 -13.94
C THR A 431 -12.45 -27.30 -12.81
N LEU A 432 -11.89 -27.46 -11.61
CA LEU A 432 -12.65 -27.82 -10.41
C LEU A 432 -13.67 -26.74 -10.05
N HIS A 433 -13.29 -25.47 -10.12
CA HIS A 433 -14.19 -24.36 -9.84
C HIS A 433 -15.40 -24.34 -10.77
N ALA A 434 -15.18 -24.45 -12.09
CA ALA A 434 -16.25 -24.51 -13.07
C ALA A 434 -17.21 -25.69 -12.82
N SER A 435 -16.68 -26.86 -12.43
CA SER A 435 -17.52 -28.03 -12.11
C SER A 435 -18.41 -27.83 -10.87
N LEU A 436 -18.01 -26.94 -9.95
CA LEU A 436 -18.81 -26.61 -8.77
C LEU A 436 -19.91 -25.59 -9.10
N GLU A 437 -19.66 -24.67 -10.03
CA GLU A 437 -20.66 -23.71 -10.52
C GLU A 437 -21.80 -24.45 -11.25
N ASP A 438 -21.48 -25.43 -12.11
CA ASP A 438 -22.46 -26.28 -12.81
C ASP A 438 -23.39 -27.06 -11.84
N VAL A 439 -22.88 -27.45 -10.68
CA VAL A 439 -23.65 -28.13 -9.63
C VAL A 439 -24.54 -27.15 -8.86
N SER A 440 -24.15 -25.87 -8.76
CA SER A 440 -24.94 -24.84 -8.09
C SER A 440 -26.13 -24.35 -8.94
N GLU A 441 -25.99 -24.39 -10.28
CA GLU A 441 -27.02 -23.95 -11.22
C GLU A 441 -28.06 -25.01 -11.57
N SER A 442 -27.82 -26.28 -11.21
CA SER A 442 -28.77 -27.37 -11.35
C SER A 442 -29.45 -27.65 -10.01
N PRO A 443 -30.60 -27.03 -9.67
CA PRO A 443 -31.31 -27.37 -8.44
C PRO A 443 -31.64 -28.87 -8.44
N PRO A 444 -31.55 -29.55 -7.28
CA PRO A 444 -31.84 -30.97 -7.21
C PRO A 444 -33.28 -31.22 -7.68
N ASN A 445 -33.42 -32.03 -8.74
CA ASN A 445 -34.70 -32.56 -9.16
C ASN A 445 -35.23 -33.47 -8.05
N PHE A 446 -36.03 -32.91 -7.15
CA PHE A 446 -36.86 -33.71 -6.26
C PHE A 446 -37.96 -34.38 -7.11
N ARG A 447 -37.83 -35.69 -7.31
CA ARG A 447 -38.94 -36.58 -7.63
C ARG A 447 -39.27 -37.43 -6.42
#